data_AF-A0A9Q3CLU0-F1
#
_entry.id   AF-A0A9Q3CLU0-F1
#
_cell.length_a   1.000
_cell.length_b   1.000
_cell.length_c   1.000
_cell.angle_alpha   90.00
_cell.angle_beta   90.00
_cell.angle_gamma   90.00
#
_symmetry.space_group_name_H-M   'P 1'
#
loop_
_entity.id
_entity.type
_entity.pdbx_description
1 polymer ?
#
loop_
_entity_poly.entity_id
_entity_poly.type
_entity_poly.pdbx_seq_one_letter_code
_entity_poly.pdbx_strand_id
1 'polypeptide(L)'
;MKEIHGRRSWPWWKSQIIHKYSNGTSIWETIITFENEKYSVDKDPYEWCLQQSKRLQAIDPQMSIKMRNQKLFTQMPGELERAKKCRFNQSCTLYDLPNTLQDVTKRTNIGKYSNTKAVVSKQNNLSG
;
A
#
# COMPACT_ATOMS: atom_id res chain seq x y z
N MET A 1 5.27 45.96 -16.22
CA MET A 1 3.90 45.41 -16.41
C MET A 1 3.60 44.49 -15.26
N LYS A 2 2.62 44.82 -14.40
CA LYS A 2 2.17 43.91 -13.34
C LYS A 2 1.21 42.91 -13.97
N GLU A 3 1.62 41.64 -14.07
CA GLU A 3 0.75 40.58 -14.55
C GLU A 3 -0.54 40.58 -13.72
N ILE A 4 -1.69 40.61 -14.39
CA ILE A 4 -2.99 40.65 -13.72
C ILE A 4 -3.22 39.27 -13.10
N HIS A 5 -2.90 39.12 -11.81
CA HIS A 5 -2.92 37.85 -11.06
C HIS A 5 -4.30 37.16 -10.99
N GLY A 6 -5.34 37.68 -11.65
CA GLY A 6 -6.71 37.19 -11.57
C GLY A 6 -7.19 36.24 -12.68
N ARG A 7 -6.42 36.01 -13.77
CA ARG A 7 -6.87 35.18 -14.91
C ARG A 7 -6.22 33.79 -14.99
N ARG A 8 -5.98 33.15 -13.85
CA ARG A 8 -5.50 31.75 -13.83
C ARG A 8 -6.68 30.80 -13.63
N SER A 9 -6.68 29.68 -14.36
CA SER A 9 -7.73 28.68 -14.25
C SER A 9 -7.71 27.98 -12.88
N TRP A 10 -8.86 27.44 -12.44
CA TRP A 10 -8.94 26.72 -11.18
C TRP A 10 -7.93 25.56 -11.03
N PRO A 11 -7.65 24.74 -12.08
CA PRO A 11 -6.60 23.72 -12.00
C PRO A 11 -5.21 24.29 -11.67
N TRP A 12 -4.90 25.49 -12.18
CA TRP A 12 -3.64 26.16 -11.89
C TRP A 12 -3.58 26.60 -10.42
N TRP A 13 -4.64 27.23 -9.91
CA TRP A 13 -4.73 27.63 -8.50
C TRP A 13 -4.66 26.43 -7.56
N LYS A 14 -5.37 25.35 -7.89
CA LYS A 14 -5.30 24.09 -7.14
C LYS A 14 -3.87 23.55 -7.10
N SER A 15 -3.15 23.56 -8.22
CA SER A 15 -1.75 23.15 -8.29
C SER A 15 -0.84 24.04 -7.44
N GLN A 16 -1.04 25.36 -7.45
CA GLN A 16 -0.26 26.29 -6.62
C GLN A 16 -0.53 26.14 -5.11
N ILE A 17 -1.79 25.90 -4.72
CA ILE A 17 -2.15 25.62 -3.32
C ILE A 17 -1.50 24.31 -2.87
N ILE A 18 -1.62 23.25 -3.68
CA ILE A 18 -0.95 21.98 -3.41
C ILE A 18 0.56 22.21 -3.33
N HIS A 19 1.18 22.90 -4.28
CA HIS A 19 2.63 23.14 -4.24
C HIS A 19 3.09 23.94 -3.01
N LYS A 20 2.32 24.96 -2.60
CA LYS A 20 2.68 25.85 -1.48
C LYS A 20 2.42 25.22 -0.11
N TYR A 21 1.38 24.39 0.01
CA TYR A 21 0.91 23.83 1.28
C TYR A 21 1.09 22.31 1.41
N SER A 22 1.48 21.60 0.33
CA SER A 22 1.92 20.21 0.46
C SER A 22 3.24 20.20 1.19
N ASN A 23 3.18 19.77 2.44
CA ASN A 23 4.36 19.58 3.25
C ASN A 23 5.11 18.36 2.71
N GLY A 24 6.26 18.56 2.06
CA GLY A 24 7.11 17.47 1.57
C GLY A 24 7.42 16.44 2.67
N THR A 25 7.57 16.91 3.92
CA THR A 25 7.75 16.07 5.10
C THR A 25 6.57 15.12 5.34
N SER A 26 5.33 15.55 5.11
CA SER A 26 4.13 14.70 5.27
C SER A 26 4.03 13.62 4.19
N ILE A 27 4.46 13.91 2.96
CA ILE A 27 4.56 12.91 1.89
C ILE A 27 5.64 11.88 2.25
N TRP A 28 6.80 12.34 2.74
CA TRP A 28 7.87 11.45 3.21
C TRP A 28 7.42 10.55 4.37
N GLU A 29 6.74 11.09 5.37
CA GLU A 29 6.15 10.32 6.47
C GLU A 29 5.15 9.28 5.94
N THR A 30 4.34 9.63 4.94
CA THR A 30 3.40 8.71 4.31
C THR A 30 4.12 7.58 3.57
N ILE A 31 5.22 7.87 2.88
CA ILE A 31 6.08 6.88 2.22
C ILE A 31 6.67 5.92 3.26
N ILE A 32 7.26 6.45 4.34
CA ILE A 32 7.86 5.64 5.41
C ILE A 32 6.80 4.76 6.07
N THR A 33 5.61 5.30 6.33
CA THR A 33 4.50 4.54 6.93
C THR A 33 4.01 3.44 5.98
N PHE A 34 3.96 3.70 4.68
CA PHE A 34 3.64 2.70 3.66
C PHE A 34 4.69 1.57 3.60
N GLU A 35 5.98 1.90 3.68
CA GLU A 35 7.07 0.92 3.61
C GLU A 35 7.21 0.06 4.88
N ASN A 36 6.87 0.63 6.04
CA ASN A 36 6.91 -0.10 7.31
C ASN A 36 5.67 -0.97 7.54
N GLU A 37 4.51 -0.61 6.99
CA GLU A 37 3.25 -1.31 7.23
C GLU A 37 3.02 -2.49 6.27
N LYS A 38 3.75 -3.58 6.52
CA LYS A 38 3.52 -4.86 5.83
C LYS A 38 2.17 -5.47 6.20
N TYR A 39 1.61 -6.23 5.27
CA TYR A 39 0.37 -6.98 5.51
C TYR A 39 0.61 -8.10 6.55
N SER A 40 -0.25 -8.16 7.56
CA SER A 40 -0.35 -9.28 8.51
C SER A 40 -1.67 -10.01 8.34
N VAL A 41 -1.68 -11.32 8.58
CA VAL A 41 -2.88 -12.17 8.53
C VAL A 41 -3.92 -11.79 9.58
N ASP A 42 -3.50 -11.11 10.65
CA ASP A 42 -4.38 -10.67 11.73
C ASP A 42 -5.23 -9.44 11.35
N LYS A 43 -4.86 -8.74 10.27
CA LYS A 43 -5.59 -7.55 9.78
C LYS A 43 -6.64 -7.95 8.76
N ASP A 44 -7.76 -7.23 8.73
CA ASP A 44 -8.74 -7.42 7.67
C ASP A 44 -8.14 -7.07 6.29
N PRO A 45 -8.14 -8.01 5.32
CA PRO A 45 -7.72 -7.78 3.95
C PRO A 45 -8.26 -6.50 3.32
N TYR A 46 -9.54 -6.21 3.54
CA TYR A 46 -10.23 -5.10 2.88
C TYR A 46 -9.80 -3.76 3.47
N GLU A 47 -9.86 -3.63 4.79
CA GLU A 47 -9.40 -2.43 5.49
C GLU A 47 -7.93 -2.11 5.18
N TRP A 48 -7.05 -3.12 5.21
CA TRP A 48 -5.62 -2.89 4.93
C TRP A 48 -5.40 -2.42 3.49
N CYS A 49 -6.03 -3.08 2.50
CA CYS A 49 -5.91 -2.65 1.10
C CYS A 49 -6.44 -1.23 0.88
N LEU A 50 -7.55 -0.88 1.53
CA LEU A 50 -8.13 0.45 1.43
C LEU A 50 -7.21 1.53 2.04
N GLN A 51 -6.64 1.28 3.22
CA GLN A 51 -5.72 2.20 3.88
C GLN A 51 -4.45 2.40 3.06
N GLN A 52 -3.82 1.32 2.58
CA GLN A 52 -2.62 1.44 1.76
C GLN A 52 -2.93 2.10 0.39
N SER A 53 -4.10 1.85 -0.20
CA SER A 53 -4.52 2.55 -1.43
C SER A 53 -4.67 4.05 -1.21
N LYS A 54 -5.23 4.48 -0.08
CA LYS A 54 -5.36 5.91 0.26
C LYS A 54 -3.99 6.57 0.40
N ARG A 55 -3.02 5.89 1.03
CA ARG A 55 -1.64 6.39 1.16
C ARG A 55 -0.94 6.50 -0.18
N LEU A 56 -1.07 5.50 -1.04
CA LEU A 56 -0.52 5.55 -2.40
C LEU A 56 -1.12 6.70 -3.22
N GLN A 57 -2.42 6.98 -3.07
CA GLN A 57 -3.07 8.11 -3.72
C GLN A 57 -2.64 9.46 -3.14
N ALA A 58 -2.27 9.52 -1.86
CA ALA A 58 -1.71 10.72 -1.25
C ALA A 58 -0.26 10.99 -1.70
N ILE A 59 0.53 9.94 -1.93
CA ILE A 59 1.90 10.02 -2.45
C ILE A 59 1.89 10.41 -3.93
N ASP A 60 1.07 9.73 -4.74
CA ASP A 60 0.94 9.99 -6.17
C ASP A 60 -0.54 9.90 -6.59
N PRO A 61 -1.22 11.06 -6.71
CA PRO A 61 -2.62 11.12 -7.13
C PRO A 61 -2.87 10.63 -8.56
N GLN A 62 -1.84 10.56 -9.41
CA GLN A 62 -1.94 10.13 -10.81
C GLN A 62 -1.49 8.67 -11.00
N MET A 63 -1.28 7.93 -9.90
CA MET A 63 -0.82 6.55 -9.95
C MET A 63 -1.83 5.64 -10.67
N SER A 64 -1.35 4.94 -11.69
CA SER A 64 -2.14 3.94 -12.41
C SER A 64 -2.57 2.79 -11.48
N ILE A 65 -3.72 2.18 -11.77
CA ILE A 65 -4.24 1.02 -11.02
C ILE A 65 -3.21 -0.12 -10.99
N LYS A 66 -2.54 -0.37 -12.13
CA LYS A 66 -1.49 -1.39 -12.24
C LYS A 66 -0.31 -1.10 -11.30
N MET A 67 0.19 0.14 -11.29
CA MET A 67 1.31 0.54 -10.44
C MET A 67 0.93 0.42 -8.95
N ARG A 68 -0.28 0.85 -8.59
CA ARG A 68 -0.82 0.72 -7.24
C ARG A 68 -0.86 -0.74 -6.78
N ASN A 69 -1.41 -1.63 -7.61
CA ASN A 69 -1.48 -3.05 -7.30
C ASN A 69 -0.08 -3.66 -7.13
N GLN A 70 0.87 -3.29 -7.98
CA GLN A 70 2.26 -3.75 -7.87
C GLN A 70 2.90 -3.31 -6.55
N LYS A 71 2.70 -2.05 -6.13
CA LYS A 71 3.17 -1.53 -4.84
C LYS A 71 2.51 -2.23 -3.65
N LEU A 72 1.21 -2.55 -3.74
CA LEU A 72 0.52 -3.32 -2.70
C LEU A 72 1.07 -4.74 -2.57
N PHE A 73 1.41 -5.39 -3.68
CA PHE A 73 2.02 -6.72 -3.65
C PHE A 73 3.40 -6.72 -2.99
N THR A 74 4.22 -5.68 -3.20
CA THR A 74 5.53 -5.59 -2.53
C THR A 74 5.45 -5.46 -1.01
N GLN A 75 4.29 -5.04 -0.47
CA GLN A 75 4.05 -4.95 0.97
C GLN A 75 3.50 -6.25 1.58
N MET A 76 3.29 -7.28 0.77
CA MET A 76 2.81 -8.59 1.25
C MET A 76 3.99 -9.53 1.51
N PRO A 77 3.90 -10.45 2.50
CA PRO A 77 4.92 -11.48 2.72
C PRO A 77 5.13 -12.35 1.47
N GLY A 78 6.36 -12.75 1.17
CA GLY A 78 6.75 -13.36 -0.11
C GLY A 78 5.94 -14.61 -0.56
N GLU A 79 5.44 -15.42 0.37
CA GLU A 79 4.55 -16.55 0.05
C GLU A 79 3.17 -16.08 -0.45
N LEU A 80 2.65 -15.00 0.14
CA LEU A 80 1.40 -14.37 -0.26
C LEU A 80 1.56 -13.58 -1.57
N GLU A 81 2.70 -12.92 -1.76
CA GLU A 81 3.06 -12.25 -3.01
C GLU A 81 3.10 -13.25 -4.19
N ARG A 82 3.77 -14.40 -4.01
CA ARG A 82 3.83 -15.47 -5.03
C ARG A 82 2.46 -16.05 -5.34
N ALA A 83 1.71 -16.45 -4.30
CA ALA A 83 0.37 -17.04 -4.46
C ALA A 83 -0.60 -16.13 -5.22
N LYS A 84 -0.45 -14.81 -5.04
CA LYS A 84 -1.25 -13.81 -5.75
C LYS A 84 -0.76 -13.54 -7.15
N LYS A 85 0.55 -13.36 -7.40
CA LYS A 85 1.06 -13.16 -8.77
C LYS A 85 0.58 -14.25 -9.74
N CYS A 86 0.41 -15.49 -9.27
CA CYS A 86 -0.13 -16.60 -10.05
C CYS A 86 -1.65 -16.52 -10.34
N ARG A 87 -2.41 -15.70 -9.60
CA ARG A 87 -3.88 -15.61 -9.68
C ARG A 87 -4.39 -14.24 -10.17
N PHE A 88 -3.53 -13.24 -10.33
CA PHE A 88 -3.92 -11.88 -10.72
C PHE A 88 -3.80 -11.63 -12.22
N ASN A 89 -4.89 -11.18 -12.82
CA ASN A 89 -4.87 -10.51 -14.13
C ASN A 89 -4.50 -9.03 -13.93
N GLN A 90 -3.69 -8.46 -14.82
CA GLN A 90 -3.12 -7.11 -14.69
C GLN A 90 -4.18 -5.97 -14.64
N SER A 91 -5.46 -6.28 -14.81
CA SER A 91 -6.61 -5.37 -14.83
C SER A 91 -7.44 -5.35 -13.53
N CYS A 92 -7.05 -6.05 -12.47
CA CYS A 92 -7.86 -6.16 -11.26
C CYS A 92 -8.17 -4.82 -10.58
N THR A 93 -9.45 -4.64 -10.29
CA THR A 93 -10.05 -3.47 -9.65
C THR A 93 -9.78 -3.47 -8.15
N LEU A 94 -10.01 -2.33 -7.49
CA LEU A 94 -9.90 -2.13 -6.03
C LEU A 94 -10.66 -3.17 -5.18
N TYR A 95 -11.68 -3.82 -5.75
CA TYR A 95 -12.51 -4.84 -5.09
C TYR A 95 -11.99 -6.27 -5.30
N ASP A 96 -11.33 -6.54 -6.42
CA ASP A 96 -10.82 -7.87 -6.74
C ASP A 96 -9.61 -8.22 -5.87
N LEU A 97 -8.81 -7.20 -5.51
CA LEU A 97 -7.59 -7.36 -4.73
C LEU A 97 -7.85 -7.82 -3.27
N PRO A 98 -8.78 -7.19 -2.52
CA PRO A 98 -9.18 -7.68 -1.20
C PRO A 98 -9.87 -9.03 -1.22
N ASN A 99 -10.76 -9.29 -2.19
CA ASN A 99 -11.52 -10.55 -2.25
C ASN A 99 -10.58 -11.74 -2.47
N THR A 100 -9.65 -11.62 -3.41
CA THR A 100 -8.60 -12.64 -3.62
C THR A 100 -7.65 -12.76 -2.43
N LEU A 101 -7.36 -11.66 -1.72
CA LEU A 101 -6.57 -11.70 -0.48
C LEU A 101 -7.28 -12.52 0.59
N GLN A 102 -8.57 -12.24 0.81
CA GLN A 102 -9.41 -12.94 1.77
C GLN A 102 -9.52 -14.43 1.41
N ASP A 103 -9.73 -14.75 0.13
CA ASP A 103 -9.78 -16.12 -0.36
C ASP A 103 -8.46 -16.88 -0.16
N VAL A 104 -7.32 -16.24 -0.44
CA VAL A 104 -6.00 -16.86 -0.21
C VAL A 104 -5.78 -17.05 1.29
N THR A 105 -5.95 -16.03 2.12
CA THR A 105 -5.77 -16.15 3.57
C THR A 105 -6.67 -17.24 4.18
N LYS A 106 -7.92 -17.35 3.73
CA LYS A 106 -8.86 -18.40 4.20
C LYS A 106 -8.47 -19.79 3.70
N ARG A 107 -8.07 -19.94 2.44
CA ARG A 107 -7.83 -21.27 1.82
C ARG A 107 -6.43 -21.84 2.07
N THR A 108 -5.41 -21.00 2.24
CA THR A 108 -4.02 -21.48 2.26
C THR A 108 -3.35 -21.41 3.63
N ASN A 109 -3.96 -20.81 4.66
CA ASN A 109 -3.33 -20.59 5.99
C ASN A 109 -1.94 -19.91 5.90
N ILE A 110 -1.61 -19.32 4.73
CA ILE A 110 -0.33 -18.68 4.45
C ILE A 110 -0.24 -17.41 5.29
N GLY A 111 0.81 -17.34 6.10
CA GLY A 111 1.08 -16.25 7.04
C GLY A 111 0.82 -16.60 8.53
N LYS A 112 0.06 -17.67 8.83
CA LYS A 112 0.02 -18.22 10.21
C LYS A 112 1.31 -18.96 10.58
N TYR A 113 1.95 -19.60 9.60
CA TYR A 113 3.19 -20.36 9.77
C TYR A 113 4.47 -19.51 9.79
N SER A 114 4.46 -18.29 9.24
CA SER A 114 5.63 -17.40 9.27
C SER A 114 5.86 -16.78 10.64
N ASN A 115 4.80 -16.52 11.41
CA ASN A 115 4.92 -16.05 12.80
C ASN A 115 5.45 -17.16 13.72
N THR A 116 5.08 -18.43 13.49
CA THR A 116 5.56 -19.55 14.31
C THR A 116 7.07 -19.77 14.15
N LYS A 117 7.61 -19.66 12.93
CA LYS A 117 9.06 -19.79 12.70
C LYS A 117 9.86 -18.64 13.34
N ALA A 118 9.32 -17.42 13.36
CA ALA A 118 9.97 -16.26 13.99
C ALA A 118 9.96 -16.32 15.54
N VAL A 119 8.97 -16.99 16.14
CA VAL A 119 8.92 -17.22 17.59
C VAL A 119 9.87 -18.35 18.00
N VAL A 120 9.93 -19.44 17.22
CA VAL A 120 10.79 -20.60 17.50
C VAL A 120 12.28 -20.24 17.39
N SER A 121 12.68 -19.36 16.46
CA SER A 121 14.08 -18.93 16.35
C SER A 121 14.55 -18.02 17.48
N LYS A 122 13.65 -17.30 18.17
CA LYS A 122 14.00 -16.49 19.35
C LYS A 122 14.18 -17.33 20.61
N GLN A 123 13.45 -18.43 20.77
CA GLN A 123 13.59 -19.31 21.94
C GLN A 123 14.88 -20.14 21.91
N ASN A 124 15.38 -20.51 20.72
CA ASN A 124 16.60 -21.30 20.59
C ASN A 124 17.90 -20.52 20.85
N ASN A 125 17.85 -19.18 20.88
CA ASN A 125 19.03 -18.32 21.12
C ASN A 125 19.17 -17.86 22.58
N LEU A 126 18.26 -18.25 23.47
CA LEU A 126 18.28 -17.90 24.90
C LEU A 126 18.61 -19.11 25.80
N SER A 127 18.78 -20.30 25.21
CA SER A 127 19.09 -21.55 25.92
C SER A 127 20.42 -22.19 25.47
N GLY A 128 21.29 -21.41 24.82
CA GLY A 128 22.62 -21.82 24.37
C GLY A 128 23.72 -21.03 25.05
#